data_AF-A0A4Y2UKF5-F1
#
_entry.id   AF-A0A4Y2UKF5-F1
#
_cell.length_a   1.000
_cell.length_b   1.000
_cell.length_c   1.000
_cell.angle_alpha   90.00
_cell.angle_beta   90.00
_cell.angle_gamma   90.00
#
_symmetry.space_group_name_H-M   'P 1'
#
loop_
_entity.id
_entity.type
_entity.pdbx_description
1 polymer ?
#
loop_
_entity_poly.entity_id
_entity_poly.type
_entity_poly.pdbx_seq_one_letter_code
_entity_poly.pdbx_strand_id
1 'polypeptide(L)'
;MDFPTPTTKPQIRAFLGLAGYYAHYVKKFSLNAAPLAIILKSKVKKERVNWTEECNLSFPELKNRLTQMPVVYAPVYNREFIVQTDASGS
;
A
#
# COMPACT_ATOMS: atom_id res chain seq x y z
N MET A 1 4.93 -5.71 -9.75
CA MET A 1 3.83 -5.92 -8.79
C MET A 1 2.52 -5.55 -9.47
N ASP A 2 1.74 -6.55 -9.87
CA ASP A 2 0.40 -6.33 -10.39
C ASP A 2 -0.59 -6.22 -9.24
N PHE A 3 -0.58 -5.07 -8.55
CA PHE A 3 -1.71 -4.66 -7.71
C PHE A 3 -2.77 -4.02 -8.61
N PRO A 4 -3.93 -4.67 -8.81
CA PRO A 4 -5.05 -4.07 -9.54
C PRO A 4 -5.63 -2.91 -8.73
N THR A 5 -6.29 -1.97 -9.41
CA THR A 5 -6.98 -0.87 -8.75
C THR A 5 -8.05 -1.40 -7.79
N PRO A 6 -7.96 -1.09 -6.48
CA PRO A 6 -8.94 -1.53 -5.49
C PRO A 6 -10.33 -0.99 -5.81
N THR A 7 -11.33 -1.87 -5.83
CA THR A 7 -12.74 -1.48 -6.06
C THR A 7 -13.56 -1.50 -4.77
N THR A 8 -12.99 -2.07 -3.69
CA THR A 8 -13.65 -2.27 -2.40
C THR A 8 -12.79 -1.77 -1.24
N LYS A 9 -13.43 -1.35 -0.14
CA LYS A 9 -12.73 -0.88 1.07
C LYS A 9 -11.78 -1.92 1.70
N PRO A 10 -12.08 -3.23 1.72
CA PRO A 10 -11.12 -4.24 2.20
C PRO A 10 -9.82 -4.25 1.37
N GLN A 11 -9.92 -4.14 0.05
CA GLN A 11 -8.74 -4.09 -0.83
C GLN A 11 -7.90 -2.83 -0.56
N ILE A 12 -8.54 -1.68 -0.36
CA ILE A 12 -7.83 -0.44 0.02
C ILE A 12 -7.15 -0.59 1.38
N ARG A 13 -7.81 -1.20 2.37
CA ARG A 13 -7.19 -1.49 3.68
C ARG A 13 -5.99 -2.42 3.56
N ALA A 14 -6.10 -3.49 2.78
CA ALA A 14 -5.00 -4.43 2.56
C ALA A 14 -3.80 -3.72 1.92
N PHE A 15 -4.05 -2.92 0.88
CA PHE A 15 -3.01 -2.13 0.22
C PHE A 15 -2.36 -1.12 1.18
N LEU A 16 -3.14 -0.34 1.93
CA LEU A 16 -2.60 0.63 2.90
C LEU A 16 -1.88 -0.05 4.07
N GLY A 17 -2.29 -1.26 4.46
CA GLY A 17 -1.59 -2.07 5.46
C GLY A 17 -0.18 -2.47 4.99
N LEU A 18 -0.08 -2.99 3.77
CA LEU A 18 1.21 -3.31 3.14
C LEU A 18 2.06 -2.06 2.93
N ALA A 19 1.48 -1.01 2.37
CA ALA A 19 2.17 0.25 2.12
C ALA A 19 2.63 0.90 3.44
N GLY A 20 1.85 0.74 4.51
CA GLY A 20 2.16 1.18 5.86
C GLY A 20 3.40 0.50 6.45
N TYR A 21 3.61 -0.78 6.17
CA TYR A 21 4.82 -1.51 6.59
C TYR A 21 6.11 -0.89 6.02
N TYR A 22 6.03 -0.32 4.82
CA TYR A 22 7.16 0.34 4.14
C TYR A 22 7.13 1.87 4.25
N ALA A 23 6.20 2.44 5.02
CA ALA A 23 5.94 3.88 5.03
C ALA A 23 7.15 4.74 5.43
N HIS A 24 8.01 4.25 6.32
CA HIS A 24 9.21 4.96 6.78
C HIS A 24 10.24 5.22 5.68
N TYR A 25 10.21 4.43 4.62
CA TYR A 25 11.10 4.59 3.48
C TYR A 25 10.47 5.43 2.34
N VAL A 26 9.15 5.64 2.37
CA VAL A 26 8.42 6.39 1.36
C VAL A 26 8.29 7.86 1.76
N LYS A 27 9.07 8.74 1.10
CA LYS A 27 8.92 10.19 1.30
C LYS A 27 7.50 10.64 0.98
N LYS A 28 6.93 11.47 1.86
CA LYS A 28 5.56 12.02 1.76
C LYS A 28 4.46 10.94 1.75
N PHE A 29 4.71 9.78 2.37
CA PHE A 29 3.73 8.69 2.46
C PHE A 29 2.34 9.16 2.88
N SER A 30 2.24 9.91 4.00
CA SER A 30 0.96 10.35 4.54
C SER A 30 0.15 11.22 3.58
N LEU A 31 0.82 12.04 2.75
CA LEU A 31 0.15 12.90 1.76
C LEU A 31 -0.46 12.05 0.65
N ASN A 32 0.27 11.06 0.16
CA ASN A 32 -0.19 10.16 -0.90
C ASN A 32 -1.20 9.13 -0.40
N ALA A 33 -1.13 8.74 0.87
CA ALA A 33 -2.07 7.80 1.49
C ALA A 33 -3.39 8.49 1.91
N ALA A 34 -3.41 9.80 2.09
CA ALA A 34 -4.57 10.53 2.60
C ALA A 34 -5.84 10.36 1.76
N PRO A 35 -5.82 10.50 0.41
CA PRO A 35 -7.02 10.29 -0.41
C PRO A 35 -7.61 8.89 -0.26
N LEU A 36 -6.74 7.87 -0.17
CA LEU A 36 -7.14 6.48 0.06
C LEU A 36 -7.70 6.26 1.48
N ALA A 37 -7.14 6.94 2.49
CA ALA A 37 -7.63 6.88 3.86
C ALA A 37 -9.00 7.57 4.03
N ILE A 38 -9.29 8.63 3.26
CA ILE A 38 -10.59 9.31 3.26
C ILE A 38 -11.69 8.36 2.81
N ILE A 39 -11.46 7.55 1.78
CA ILE A 39 -12.42 6.54 1.32
C ILE A 39 -12.81 5.56 2.44
N LEU A 40 -11.89 5.26 3.35
CA LEU A 40 -12.11 4.32 4.45
C LEU A 40 -12.94 4.91 5.61
N LYS A 41 -13.23 6.22 5.62
CA LYS A 41 -13.97 6.89 6.71
C LYS A 41 -15.46 6.49 6.76
N SER A 42 -16.06 6.08 5.65
CA SER A 42 -17.46 5.62 5.66
C SER A 42 -17.60 4.30 6.44
N LYS A 43 -18.58 4.23 7.36
CA LYS A 43 -18.84 3.10 8.26
C LYS A 43 -19.24 1.81 7.55
N VAL A 44 -19.69 1.88 6.30
CA VAL A 44 -20.14 0.70 5.54
C VAL A 44 -18.95 -0.09 5.00
N LYS A 45 -18.66 -1.26 5.58
CA LYS A 45 -17.44 -2.04 5.27
C LYS A 45 -17.38 -2.61 3.84
N LYS A 46 -18.52 -2.95 3.22
CA LYS A 46 -18.61 -3.61 1.90
C LYS A 46 -19.13 -2.70 0.78
N GLU A 47 -19.09 -1.39 0.99
CA GLU A 47 -19.53 -0.42 -0.02
C GLU A 47 -18.57 -0.41 -1.21
N ARG A 48 -19.12 -0.25 -2.43
CA ARG A 48 -18.31 0.14 -3.59
C ARG A 48 -17.61 1.46 -3.26
N VAL A 49 -16.33 1.51 -3.56
CA VAL A 49 -15.54 2.70 -3.30
C VAL A 49 -15.95 3.80 -4.27
N ASN A 50 -16.24 5.01 -3.75
CA ASN A 50 -16.27 6.20 -4.58
C ASN A 50 -14.82 6.59 -4.92
N TRP A 51 -14.35 6.16 -6.09
CA TRP A 51 -12.98 6.38 -6.52
C TRP A 51 -12.85 7.78 -7.12
N THR A 52 -12.17 8.68 -6.41
CA THR A 52 -12.00 10.08 -6.83
C THR A 52 -10.81 10.24 -7.77
N GLU A 53 -10.74 11.38 -8.46
CA GLU A 53 -9.60 11.74 -9.32
C GLU A 53 -8.29 11.83 -8.51
N GLU A 54 -8.35 12.32 -7.27
CA GLU A 54 -7.23 12.30 -6.33
C GLU A 54 -6.71 10.88 -6.05
N CYS A 55 -7.60 9.88 -6.03
CA CYS A 55 -7.21 8.48 -5.86
C CYS A 55 -6.58 7.89 -7.12
N ASN A 56 -7.03 8.31 -8.31
CA ASN A 56 -6.39 7.96 -9.59
C ASN A 56 -4.96 8.46 -9.68
N LEU A 57 -4.64 9.60 -9.07
CA LEU A 57 -3.28 10.12 -9.01
C LEU A 57 -2.47 9.47 -7.88
N SER A 58 -3.08 9.35 -6.69
CA SER A 58 -2.36 8.92 -5.49
C SER A 58 -2.02 7.44 -5.46
N PHE A 59 -2.91 6.57 -5.96
CA PHE A 59 -2.68 5.12 -5.93
C PHE A 59 -1.50 4.68 -6.81
N PRO A 60 -1.41 5.08 -8.10
CA PRO A 60 -0.24 4.76 -8.93
C PRO A 60 1.04 5.39 -8.39
N GLU A 61 0.98 6.61 -7.85
CA GLU A 61 2.15 7.28 -7.28
C GLU A 61 2.68 6.52 -6.04
N LEU A 62 1.79 6.09 -5.14
CA LEU A 62 2.18 5.28 -3.99
C LEU A 62 2.78 3.93 -4.42
N LYS A 63 2.16 3.28 -5.41
CA LYS A 63 2.65 2.03 -6.02
C LYS A 63 4.05 2.22 -6.60
N ASN A 64 4.25 3.29 -7.38
CA ASN A 64 5.53 3.61 -8.00
C ASN A 64 6.60 3.85 -6.94
N ARG A 65 6.31 4.65 -5.90
CA ARG A 65 7.26 4.91 -4.80
C ARG A 65 7.64 3.64 -4.04
N LEU A 66 6.69 2.74 -3.80
CA LEU A 66 6.98 1.45 -3.16
C LEU A 66 7.86 0.55 -4.04
N THR A 67 7.72 0.61 -5.37
CA THR A 67 8.51 -0.21 -6.31
C THR A 67 9.86 0.38 -6.70
N GLN A 68 9.97 1.72 -6.74
CA GLN A 68 11.22 2.43 -7.08
C GLN A 68 12.19 2.47 -5.91
N MET A 69 11.72 2.11 -4.72
CA MET A 69 12.56 2.05 -3.54
C MET A 69 13.52 0.87 -3.68
N PRO A 70 14.84 1.10 -3.68
CA PRO A 70 15.77 0.01 -3.53
C PRO A 70 15.66 -0.45 -2.07
N VAL A 71 14.78 -1.41 -1.77
CA VAL A 71 14.74 -2.13 -0.47
C VAL A 71 16.00 -3.01 -0.31
N VAL A 72 17.06 -2.74 -1.06
CA VAL A 72 18.25 -3.56 -1.15
C VAL A 72 19.41 -2.74 -0.65
N TYR A 73 19.45 -2.53 0.67
CA TYR A 73 20.76 -2.49 1.30
C TYR A 73 21.36 -3.89 1.14
N ALA A 74 22.65 -3.97 0.84
CA ALA A 74 23.33 -5.26 0.79
C ALA A 74 23.05 -6.00 2.11
N PRO A 75 22.62 -7.27 2.05
CA PRO A 75 22.34 -8.05 3.24
C PRO A 75 23.57 -8.02 4.16
N VAL A 76 23.41 -7.53 5.38
CA VAL A 76 24.49 -7.59 6.37
C VAL A 76 24.52 -9.03 6.89
N TYR A 77 25.38 -9.85 6.31
CA TYR A 77 25.46 -11.29 6.61
C TYR A 77 25.76 -11.63 8.08
N ASN A 78 26.20 -10.65 8.86
CA ASN A 78 26.41 -10.79 10.30
C ASN A 78 25.16 -10.44 11.15
N ARG A 79 23.98 -10.34 10.53
CA ARG A 79 22.70 -10.11 11.19
C ARG A 79 21.71 -11.21 10.82
N GLU A 80 20.77 -11.48 11.70
CA GLU A 80 19.69 -12.42 11.44
C GLU A 80 18.79 -11.92 10.30
N PHE A 81 18.42 -12.82 9.40
CA PHE A 81 17.46 -12.55 8.33
C PHE A 81 16.07 -12.98 8.77
N ILE A 82 15.11 -12.06 8.66
CA ILE A 82 13.69 -12.36 8.91
C ILE A 82 13.00 -12.51 7.56
N VAL A 83 12.47 -13.70 7.28
CA VAL A 83 11.67 -13.99 6.09
C VAL A 83 10.19 -14.00 6.48
N GLN A 84 9.42 -13.08 5.93
CA GLN A 84 7.96 -13.05 6.09
C GLN A 84 7.31 -13.50 4.78
N THR A 85 6.50 -14.56 4.85
CA THR A 85 5.80 -15.12 3.68
C THR A 85 4.31 -15.00 3.92
N ASP A 86 3.56 -14.57 2.90
CA ASP A 86 2.10 -14.59 2.89
C ASP A 86 1.64 -15.48 1.73
N ALA A 87 0.68 -16.37 2.00
CA ALA A 87 0.13 -17.31 1.03
C ALA A 87 -1.38 -17.12 0.96
N SER A 88 -1.89 -16.77 -0.23
CA SER A 88 -3.32 -16.81 -0.49
C SER A 88 -3.66 -18.20 -1.03
N GLY A 89 -4.45 -18.95 -0.25
CA GLY A 89 -4.96 -20.26 -0.68
C GLY A 89 -5.88 -20.11 -1.90
N SER A 90 -5.72 -21.05 -2.85
CA SER A 90 -6.58 -21.24 -4.03
C SER A 90 -7.93 -21.84 -3.67
#